data_AF-A0A124HV30-F1
#
_entry.id   AF-A0A124HV30-F1
#
_cell.length_a   1.000
_cell.length_b   1.000
_cell.length_c   1.000
_cell.angle_alpha   90.00
_cell.angle_beta   90.00
_cell.angle_gamma   90.00
#
_symmetry.space_group_name_H-M   'P 1'
#
loop_
_entity.id
_entity.type
_entity.pdbx_description
1 polymer ?
#
loop_
_entity_poly.entity_id
_entity_poly.type
_entity_poly.pdbx_seq_one_letter_code
_entity_poly.pdbx_strand_id
1 'polypeptide(L)'
;MEKDMQYPVDIVCYRCAIVLPVLDSPVGRAAWWRYMDEHAYHPAEILWEHSEAWERIDIDFIQVDSDISSDPSLAEYAGDDWAGRSLALQARPVARAVAEIVTRVEEADGAREWQAASGDAVVAEWILEVMDFAPPPGAVVDSAAVRARVAAVEAARERLHQAEAEPVGEHFGALLKELLLTLPSAVDLPVEELIAESGPLASPRLWDTERALRLVQHLLNHVSIR
;
A
#
# COMPACT_ATOMS: atom_id res chain seq x y z
N MET A 1 -6.50 38.18 -43.98
CA MET A 1 -7.06 36.89 -44.44
C MET A 1 -5.91 36.11 -45.01
N GLU A 2 -5.50 34.96 -44.54
CA GLU A 2 -6.05 34.00 -43.57
C GLU A 2 -4.93 33.53 -42.64
N LYS A 3 -5.29 33.21 -41.39
CA LYS A 3 -4.46 32.46 -40.45
C LYS A 3 -4.49 30.99 -40.90
N ASP A 4 -3.37 30.46 -41.36
CA ASP A 4 -3.16 29.01 -41.30
C ASP A 4 -2.32 28.69 -40.06
N MET A 5 -3.07 28.46 -38.99
CA MET A 5 -2.61 27.91 -37.74
C MET A 5 -2.38 26.41 -37.96
N GLN A 6 -1.18 26.04 -38.40
CA GLN A 6 -0.76 24.65 -38.46
C GLN A 6 -0.49 24.18 -37.03
N TYR A 7 -1.46 23.46 -36.46
CA TYR A 7 -1.23 22.63 -35.29
C TYR A 7 -0.11 21.64 -35.61
N PRO A 8 0.92 21.47 -34.75
CA PRO A 8 1.80 20.32 -34.88
C PRO A 8 0.95 19.07 -34.63
N VAL A 9 0.65 18.35 -35.71
CA VAL A 9 0.09 17.01 -35.64
C VAL A 9 1.17 16.15 -35.00
N ASP A 10 0.92 15.70 -33.77
CA ASP A 10 1.76 14.72 -33.09
C ASP A 10 2.00 13.54 -34.03
N ILE A 11 3.25 13.39 -34.47
CA ILE A 11 3.68 12.27 -35.27
C ILE A 11 3.74 11.06 -34.32
N VAL A 12 2.63 10.33 -34.24
CA VAL A 12 2.61 8.99 -33.66
C VAL A 12 3.52 8.11 -34.52
N CYS A 13 4.72 7.80 -34.02
CA CYS A 13 5.66 6.91 -34.66
C CYS A 13 5.12 5.46 -34.62
N TYR A 14 4.30 5.06 -35.60
CA TYR A 14 3.79 3.69 -35.75
C TYR A 14 4.88 2.61 -35.97
N ARG A 15 6.16 3.00 -36.04
CA ARG A 15 7.33 2.11 -36.15
C ARG A 15 8.16 2.01 -34.88
N CYS A 16 7.87 2.83 -33.89
CA CYS A 16 8.46 2.73 -32.58
C CYS A 16 7.70 1.61 -31.88
N ALA A 17 8.10 0.36 -32.11
CA ALA A 17 7.59 -0.76 -31.32
C ALA A 17 7.93 -0.45 -29.87
N ILE A 18 6.92 -0.12 -29.08
CA ILE A 18 7.08 -0.01 -27.63
C ILE A 18 7.43 -1.43 -27.18
N VAL A 19 8.70 -1.65 -26.86
CA VAL A 19 9.15 -2.92 -26.31
C VAL A 19 8.66 -2.95 -24.87
N LEU A 20 7.65 -3.79 -24.62
CA LEU A 20 7.17 -4.08 -23.29
C LEU A 20 7.52 -5.55 -23.03
N PRO A 21 8.70 -5.84 -22.44
CA PRO A 21 9.18 -7.22 -22.26
C PRO A 21 8.17 -8.15 -21.58
N VAL A 22 7.34 -7.59 -20.68
CA VAL A 22 6.23 -8.30 -20.03
C VAL A 22 5.18 -8.77 -21.07
N LEU A 23 4.83 -7.94 -22.05
CA LEU A 23 3.84 -8.25 -23.08
C LEU A 23 4.39 -9.12 -24.22
N ASP A 24 5.71 -9.27 -24.32
CA ASP A 24 6.35 -10.10 -25.34
C ASP A 24 6.21 -11.61 -25.03
N SER A 25 6.09 -11.97 -23.75
CA SER A 25 5.83 -13.35 -23.33
C SER A 25 4.32 -13.66 -23.23
N PRO A 26 3.84 -14.86 -23.60
CA PRO A 26 2.45 -15.24 -23.43
C PRO A 26 1.96 -15.16 -21.97
N VAL A 27 2.83 -15.55 -21.02
CA VAL A 27 2.52 -15.53 -19.58
C VAL A 27 2.42 -14.10 -19.07
N GLY A 28 3.40 -13.24 -19.35
CA GLY A 28 3.37 -11.84 -18.92
C GLY A 28 2.24 -11.05 -19.58
N ARG A 29 1.90 -11.34 -20.84
CA ARG A 29 0.73 -10.75 -21.50
C ARG A 29 -0.59 -11.17 -20.84
N ALA A 30 -0.73 -12.45 -20.48
CA ALA A 30 -1.91 -12.94 -19.79
C ALA A 30 -2.04 -12.32 -18.38
N ALA A 31 -0.94 -12.28 -17.62
CA ALA A 31 -0.89 -11.62 -16.32
C ALA A 31 -1.26 -10.14 -16.42
N TRP A 32 -0.76 -9.43 -17.43
CA TRP A 32 -1.09 -8.03 -17.66
C TRP A 32 -2.58 -7.78 -17.89
N TRP A 33 -3.19 -8.50 -18.84
CA TRP A 33 -4.62 -8.32 -19.13
C TRP A 33 -5.49 -8.67 -17.94
N ARG A 34 -5.09 -9.70 -17.19
CA ARG A 34 -5.76 -10.08 -15.95
C ARG A 34 -5.61 -9.02 -14.86
N TYR A 35 -4.43 -8.43 -14.71
CA TYR A 35 -4.21 -7.33 -13.78
C TYR A 35 -5.15 -6.16 -14.09
N MET A 36 -5.20 -5.76 -15.36
CA MET A 36 -6.09 -4.71 -15.84
C MET A 36 -7.58 -5.01 -15.59
N ASP A 37 -8.03 -6.24 -15.82
CA ASP A 37 -9.42 -6.66 -15.59
C ASP A 37 -9.79 -6.62 -14.10
N GLU A 38 -8.88 -7.10 -13.25
CA GLU A 38 -9.13 -7.25 -11.81
C GLU A 38 -8.93 -5.98 -11.01
N HIS A 39 -8.04 -5.09 -11.46
CA HIS A 39 -7.64 -3.90 -10.73
C HIS A 39 -8.18 -2.61 -11.35
N ALA A 40 -9.06 -2.69 -12.36
CA ALA A 40 -9.72 -1.53 -12.98
C ALA A 40 -10.50 -0.62 -12.00
N TYR A 41 -10.87 -1.14 -10.81
CA TYR A 41 -11.57 -0.39 -9.77
C TYR A 41 -10.66 0.15 -8.66
N HIS A 42 -9.37 -0.19 -8.71
CA HIS A 42 -8.35 0.34 -7.84
C HIS A 42 -7.55 1.39 -8.63
N PRO A 43 -7.10 2.51 -8.01
CA PRO A 43 -6.12 3.36 -8.65
C PRO A 43 -4.85 2.52 -8.87
N ALA A 44 -4.68 1.99 -10.07
CA ALA A 44 -3.47 1.31 -10.49
C ALA A 44 -2.75 2.27 -11.42
N GLU A 45 -1.62 2.84 -10.98
CA GLU A 45 -0.77 3.57 -11.91
C GLU A 45 -0.03 2.55 -12.79
N ILE A 46 -0.37 2.59 -14.07
CA ILE A 46 0.19 1.70 -15.08
C ILE A 46 1.49 2.34 -15.53
N LEU A 47 2.61 1.61 -15.37
CA LEU A 47 3.91 2.06 -15.87
C LEU A 47 3.79 2.60 -17.31
N TRP A 48 4.25 3.86 -17.51
CA TRP A 48 4.44 4.56 -18.80
C TRP A 48 3.31 5.42 -19.38
N GLU A 49 2.27 5.80 -18.62
CA GLU A 49 1.32 6.85 -19.04
C GLU A 49 1.80 8.31 -18.75
N HIS A 50 3.12 8.53 -18.51
CA HIS A 50 3.85 9.82 -18.31
C HIS A 50 4.44 10.12 -16.90
N SER A 51 4.96 9.12 -16.16
CA SER A 51 5.52 9.33 -14.80
C SER A 51 7.06 9.45 -14.76
N GLU A 52 7.60 10.49 -14.09
CA GLU A 52 8.95 10.45 -13.51
C GLU A 52 8.91 9.46 -12.32
N ALA A 53 9.56 8.30 -12.50
CA ALA A 53 9.82 7.19 -11.56
C ALA A 53 9.04 7.12 -10.22
N TRP A 54 8.00 6.27 -10.18
CA TRP A 54 7.43 5.63 -8.99
C TRP A 54 7.97 4.20 -8.87
N GLU A 55 9.17 3.98 -8.31
CA GLU A 55 9.86 2.68 -8.42
C GLU A 55 9.15 1.46 -7.76
N ARG A 56 7.98 1.62 -7.15
CA ARG A 56 7.13 0.49 -6.73
C ARG A 56 5.67 0.88 -6.85
N ILE A 57 4.91 0.13 -7.64
CA ILE A 57 3.45 0.08 -7.58
C ILE A 57 3.06 0.00 -6.09
N ASP A 58 2.35 1.03 -5.63
CA ASP A 58 1.92 1.40 -4.27
C ASP A 58 2.15 0.34 -3.17
N ILE A 59 2.61 0.76 -1.99
CA ILE A 59 3.00 -0.14 -0.88
C ILE A 59 1.82 -0.97 -0.32
N ASP A 60 0.60 -0.58 -0.68
CA ASP A 60 -0.62 -1.37 -0.46
C ASP A 60 -0.80 -2.49 -1.51
N PHE A 61 -0.38 -2.33 -2.75
CA PHE A 61 -0.59 -3.34 -3.80
C PHE A 61 0.38 -4.51 -3.69
N ILE A 62 -0.10 -5.66 -4.18
CA ILE A 62 0.70 -6.86 -4.30
C ILE A 62 1.57 -6.72 -5.55
N GLN A 63 2.88 -6.88 -5.35
CA GLN A 63 3.82 -6.90 -6.46
C GLN A 63 3.76 -8.27 -7.12
N VAL A 64 3.89 -8.31 -8.44
CA VAL A 64 3.99 -9.57 -9.19
C VAL A 64 5.47 -9.80 -9.50
N ASP A 65 5.96 -11.02 -9.26
CA ASP A 65 7.36 -11.42 -9.48
C ASP A 65 8.35 -10.69 -8.55
N SER A 66 7.94 -10.44 -7.29
CA SER A 66 8.81 -9.85 -6.27
C SER A 66 9.64 -10.92 -5.54
N ASP A 67 10.61 -10.48 -4.75
CA ASP A 67 11.41 -11.32 -3.87
C ASP A 67 10.67 -11.75 -2.58
N ILE A 68 9.45 -11.24 -2.37
CA ILE A 68 8.60 -11.61 -1.25
C ILE A 68 7.93 -12.94 -1.57
N SER A 69 8.16 -13.96 -0.75
CA SER A 69 7.75 -15.37 -1.00
C SER A 69 6.25 -15.61 -1.15
N SER A 70 5.41 -14.60 -0.96
CA SER A 70 3.96 -14.66 -1.04
C SER A 70 3.32 -13.84 -2.14
N ASP A 71 4.14 -13.00 -2.75
CA ASP A 71 3.77 -12.27 -3.93
C ASP A 71 3.74 -13.28 -5.08
N PRO A 72 2.71 -13.23 -5.95
CA PRO A 72 2.58 -14.19 -7.00
C PRO A 72 3.68 -13.99 -8.03
N SER A 73 4.25 -15.08 -8.53
CA SER A 73 4.97 -15.04 -9.80
C SER A 73 4.01 -14.65 -10.93
N LEU A 74 4.56 -14.20 -12.06
CA LEU A 74 3.76 -13.95 -13.27
C LEU A 74 2.94 -15.18 -13.69
N ALA A 75 3.47 -16.38 -13.49
CA ALA A 75 2.78 -17.62 -13.81
C ALA A 75 1.58 -17.88 -12.89
N GLU A 76 1.75 -17.74 -11.58
CA GLU A 76 0.67 -17.92 -10.60
C GLU A 76 -0.42 -16.87 -10.77
N TYR A 77 -0.03 -15.61 -11.03
CA TYR A 77 -0.98 -14.54 -11.30
C TYR A 77 -1.76 -14.78 -12.59
N ALA A 78 -1.10 -15.23 -13.66
CA ALA A 78 -1.76 -15.59 -14.91
C ALA A 78 -2.68 -16.82 -14.78
N GLY A 79 -2.31 -17.80 -13.93
CA GLY A 79 -2.84 -19.16 -13.94
C GLY A 79 -3.87 -19.54 -12.86
N ASP A 80 -4.33 -18.60 -12.02
CA ASP A 80 -5.25 -18.84 -10.87
C ASP A 80 -4.66 -19.59 -9.67
N ASP A 81 -3.40 -20.00 -9.73
CA ASP A 81 -2.77 -20.78 -8.66
C ASP A 81 -2.33 -19.94 -7.45
N TRP A 82 -2.48 -18.62 -7.53
CA TRP A 82 -2.13 -17.73 -6.43
C TRP A 82 -3.15 -17.80 -5.28
N ALA A 83 -2.77 -18.47 -4.19
CA ALA A 83 -3.62 -18.67 -3.02
C ALA A 83 -4.14 -17.35 -2.39
N GLY A 84 -3.34 -16.29 -2.39
CA GLY A 84 -3.68 -14.99 -1.80
C GLY A 84 -4.64 -14.13 -2.62
N ARG A 85 -5.01 -14.56 -3.84
CA ARG A 85 -5.77 -13.76 -4.80
C ARG A 85 -7.13 -13.32 -4.27
N SER A 86 -7.89 -14.22 -3.64
CA SER A 86 -9.23 -13.89 -3.14
C SER A 86 -9.20 -12.77 -2.09
N LEU A 87 -8.10 -12.68 -1.32
CA LEU A 87 -7.87 -11.63 -0.33
C LEU A 87 -7.35 -10.34 -0.97
N ALA A 88 -6.48 -10.45 -1.98
CA ALA A 88 -5.96 -9.34 -2.77
C ALA A 88 -7.05 -8.52 -3.49
N LEU A 89 -8.09 -9.21 -3.96
CA LEU A 89 -9.23 -8.63 -4.66
C LEU A 89 -10.26 -8.00 -3.73
N GLN A 90 -10.10 -8.12 -2.41
CA GLN A 90 -11.01 -7.49 -1.47
C GLN A 90 -10.81 -5.96 -1.47
N ALA A 91 -11.90 -5.24 -1.27
CA ALA A 91 -11.84 -3.80 -1.03
C ALA A 91 -11.04 -3.53 0.25
N ARG A 92 -10.21 -2.48 0.21
CA ARG A 92 -9.29 -2.09 1.29
C ARG A 92 -9.50 -0.62 1.69
N PRO A 93 -10.66 -0.29 2.28
CA PRO A 93 -11.00 1.09 2.63
C PRO A 93 -10.05 1.71 3.65
N VAL A 94 -9.53 0.95 4.63
CA VAL A 94 -8.62 1.49 5.65
C VAL A 94 -7.25 1.78 5.02
N ALA A 95 -6.68 0.82 4.29
CA ALA A 95 -5.39 1.01 3.62
C ALA A 95 -5.47 2.16 2.60
N ARG A 96 -6.57 2.26 1.84
CA ARG A 96 -6.82 3.39 0.94
C ARG A 96 -6.83 4.73 1.67
N ALA A 97 -7.54 4.83 2.80
CA ALA A 97 -7.61 6.08 3.56
C ALA A 97 -6.24 6.48 4.10
N VAL A 98 -5.43 5.51 4.54
CA VAL A 98 -4.03 5.77 4.94
C VAL A 98 -3.17 6.15 3.74
N ALA A 99 -3.32 5.52 2.57
CA ALA A 99 -2.59 5.88 1.36
C ALA A 99 -2.87 7.32 0.92
N GLU A 100 -4.12 7.78 1.04
CA GLU A 100 -4.50 9.18 0.79
C GLU A 100 -3.78 10.14 1.75
N ILE A 101 -3.59 9.76 3.03
CA ILE A 101 -2.79 10.52 4.00
C ILE A 101 -1.31 10.54 3.61
N VAL A 102 -0.72 9.38 3.30
CA VAL A 102 0.69 9.25 2.90
C VAL A 102 0.98 10.10 1.68
N THR A 103 0.19 9.96 0.62
CA THR A 103 0.32 10.72 -0.63
C THR A 103 0.31 12.22 -0.36
N ARG A 104 -0.68 12.69 0.43
CA ARG A 104 -0.79 14.12 0.76
C ARG A 104 0.41 14.63 1.56
N VAL A 105 0.95 13.83 2.49
CA VAL A 105 2.14 14.20 3.26
C VAL A 105 3.36 14.27 2.36
N GLU A 106 3.56 13.29 1.47
CA GLU A 106 4.67 13.25 0.52
C GLU A 106 4.62 14.42 -0.47
N GLU A 107 3.43 14.75 -1.00
CA GLU A 107 3.22 15.92 -1.85
C GLU A 107 3.53 17.24 -1.12
N ALA A 108 3.02 17.40 0.11
CA ALA A 108 3.27 18.58 0.92
C ALA A 108 4.75 18.71 1.33
N ASP A 109 5.40 17.59 1.60
CA ASP A 109 6.83 17.52 1.88
C ASP A 109 7.67 17.90 0.65
N GLY A 110 7.33 17.38 -0.53
CA GLY A 110 7.94 17.78 -1.80
C GLY A 110 7.78 19.28 -2.10
N ALA A 111 6.62 19.85 -1.75
CA ALA A 111 6.33 21.28 -1.84
C ALA A 111 6.95 22.13 -0.71
N ARG A 112 7.57 21.49 0.30
CA ARG A 112 8.12 22.10 1.53
C ARG A 112 7.08 22.77 2.43
N GLU A 113 5.82 22.35 2.32
CA GLU A 113 4.69 22.78 3.15
C GLU A 113 4.52 21.89 4.39
N TRP A 114 5.11 20.70 4.38
CA TRP A 114 5.21 19.80 5.52
C TRP A 114 6.67 19.48 5.80
N GLN A 115 7.09 19.56 7.07
CA GLN A 115 8.44 19.16 7.49
C GLN A 115 8.39 18.56 8.89
N ALA A 116 9.08 17.43 9.07
CA ALA A 116 9.36 16.87 10.38
C ALA A 116 10.31 17.81 11.14
N ALA A 117 10.04 18.03 12.41
CA ALA A 117 10.97 18.68 13.33
C ALA A 117 12.11 17.72 13.67
N SER A 118 13.26 18.26 14.09
CA SER A 118 14.45 17.46 14.42
C SER A 118 14.24 16.43 15.53
N GLY A 119 13.21 16.58 16.37
CA GLY A 119 12.86 15.62 17.42
C GLY A 119 11.92 14.51 16.95
N ASP A 120 11.28 14.66 15.79
CA ASP A 120 10.25 13.74 15.32
C ASP A 120 10.86 12.41 14.86
N ALA A 121 12.08 12.43 14.33
CA ALA A 121 12.79 11.23 13.89
C ALA A 121 12.94 10.19 15.01
N VAL A 122 13.26 10.63 16.23
CA VAL A 122 13.41 9.73 17.40
C VAL A 122 12.08 9.08 17.77
N VAL A 123 10.98 9.84 17.70
CA VAL A 123 9.64 9.32 17.98
C VAL A 123 9.19 8.37 16.86
N ALA A 124 9.49 8.69 15.59
CA ALA A 124 9.23 7.81 14.46
C ALA A 124 9.98 6.48 14.59
N GLU A 125 11.28 6.49 14.91
CA GLU A 125 12.08 5.27 15.17
C GLU A 125 11.48 4.44 16.30
N TRP A 126 11.11 5.07 17.41
CA TRP A 126 10.50 4.39 18.55
C TRP A 126 9.14 3.76 18.22
N ILE A 127 8.35 4.36 17.32
CA ILE A 127 7.12 3.75 16.83
C ILE A 127 7.46 2.52 15.97
N LEU A 128 8.43 2.64 15.05
CA LEU A 128 8.82 1.59 14.12
C LEU A 128 9.29 0.30 14.82
N GLU A 129 9.90 0.39 16.00
CA GLU A 129 10.40 -0.77 16.77
C GLU A 129 9.34 -1.85 17.07
N VAL A 130 8.06 -1.50 17.08
CA VAL A 130 6.96 -2.41 17.41
C VAL A 130 5.97 -2.64 16.27
N MET A 131 6.21 -2.02 15.11
CA MET A 131 5.42 -2.30 13.92
C MET A 131 5.96 -3.55 13.24
N ASP A 132 5.20 -4.64 13.30
CA ASP A 132 5.54 -5.89 12.63
C ASP A 132 5.12 -5.88 11.15
N PHE A 133 5.76 -6.73 10.35
CA PHE A 133 5.39 -6.93 8.96
C PHE A 133 4.07 -7.68 8.87
N ALA A 134 3.12 -7.10 8.12
CA ALA A 134 1.91 -7.80 7.70
C ALA A 134 2.31 -9.13 7.03
N PRO A 135 1.78 -10.28 7.48
CA PRO A 135 2.09 -11.56 6.85
C PRO A 135 1.73 -11.56 5.36
N PRO A 136 2.30 -12.44 4.54
CA PRO A 136 1.77 -12.82 3.23
C PRO A 136 0.22 -12.91 3.09
N PRO A 137 -0.39 -12.46 1.97
CA PRO A 137 -1.82 -12.69 1.72
C PRO A 137 -2.17 -14.17 1.57
N GLY A 138 -1.21 -14.99 1.12
CA GLY A 138 -1.34 -16.44 0.99
C GLY A 138 -0.96 -17.23 2.25
N ALA A 139 -0.60 -16.58 3.36
CA ALA A 139 -0.29 -17.30 4.59
C ALA A 139 -1.54 -17.94 5.17
N VAL A 140 -1.46 -19.25 5.42
CA VAL A 140 -2.49 -19.97 6.15
C VAL A 140 -2.53 -19.46 7.58
N VAL A 141 -3.72 -19.10 8.05
CA VAL A 141 -3.94 -18.68 9.44
C VAL A 141 -4.91 -19.61 10.15
N ASP A 142 -4.54 -19.99 11.36
CA ASP A 142 -5.46 -20.57 12.32
C ASP A 142 -5.96 -19.50 13.31
N SER A 143 -6.84 -19.90 14.21
CA SER A 143 -7.39 -18.99 15.22
C SER A 143 -6.33 -18.39 16.14
N ALA A 144 -5.21 -19.09 16.40
CA ALA A 144 -4.12 -18.56 17.22
C ALA A 144 -3.34 -17.48 16.47
N ALA A 145 -3.09 -17.70 15.17
CA ALA A 145 -2.48 -16.71 14.29
C ALA A 145 -3.34 -15.45 14.17
N VAL A 146 -4.66 -15.58 14.04
CA VAL A 146 -5.57 -14.41 14.03
C VAL A 146 -5.46 -13.62 15.32
N ARG A 147 -5.46 -14.28 16.49
CA ARG A 147 -5.30 -13.61 17.80
C ARG A 147 -3.97 -12.86 17.92
N ALA A 148 -2.88 -13.49 17.49
CA ALA A 148 -1.55 -12.88 17.53
C ALA A 148 -1.48 -11.63 16.62
N ARG A 149 -2.06 -11.72 15.42
CA ARG A 149 -2.11 -10.62 14.46
C ARG A 149 -2.95 -9.45 14.96
N VAL A 150 -4.13 -9.71 15.54
CA VAL A 150 -4.93 -8.64 16.17
C VAL A 150 -4.18 -7.98 17.32
N ALA A 151 -3.50 -8.75 18.18
CA ALA A 151 -2.71 -8.19 19.26
C ALA A 151 -1.55 -7.32 18.74
N ALA A 152 -0.92 -7.68 17.61
CA ALA A 152 0.11 -6.87 16.97
C ALA A 152 -0.45 -5.55 16.42
N VAL A 153 -1.64 -5.59 15.79
CA VAL A 153 -2.36 -4.40 15.32
C VAL A 153 -2.69 -3.46 16.50
N GLU A 154 -3.23 -4.01 17.59
CA GLU A 154 -3.55 -3.25 18.79
C GLU A 154 -2.30 -2.62 19.42
N ALA A 155 -1.19 -3.36 19.49
CA ALA A 155 0.07 -2.86 20.02
C ALA A 155 0.65 -1.72 19.15
N ALA A 156 0.61 -1.85 17.83
CA ALA A 156 1.06 -0.81 16.91
C ALA A 156 0.19 0.46 17.03
N ARG A 157 -1.12 0.30 17.12
CA ARG A 157 -2.05 1.42 17.32
C ARG A 157 -1.84 2.11 18.66
N GLU A 158 -1.67 1.34 19.73
CA GLU A 158 -1.39 1.90 21.06
C GLU A 158 -0.05 2.65 21.07
N ARG A 159 0.96 2.16 20.35
CA ARG A 159 2.23 2.89 20.19
C ARG A 159 2.05 4.24 19.51
N LEU A 160 1.27 4.29 18.42
CA LEU A 160 0.92 5.54 17.76
C LEU A 160 0.21 6.51 18.72
N HIS A 161 -0.71 5.99 19.54
CA HIS A 161 -1.44 6.79 20.53
C HIS A 161 -0.52 7.33 21.62
N GLN A 162 0.41 6.52 22.14
CA GLN A 162 1.40 6.97 23.11
C GLN A 162 2.33 8.06 22.54
N ALA A 163 2.66 7.98 21.25
CA ALA A 163 3.47 8.99 20.58
C ALA A 163 2.81 10.38 20.52
N GLU A 164 1.48 10.48 20.63
CA GLU A 164 0.79 11.78 20.70
C GLU A 164 1.11 12.57 21.98
N ALA A 165 1.58 11.88 23.04
CA ALA A 165 1.97 12.50 24.29
C ALA A 165 3.45 12.96 24.29
N GLU A 166 4.24 12.57 23.29
CA GLU A 166 5.63 12.96 23.16
C GLU A 166 5.77 14.40 22.64
N PRO A 167 6.88 15.10 22.96
CA PRO A 167 7.13 16.46 22.48
C PRO A 167 7.54 16.45 21.00
N VAL A 168 6.56 16.28 20.12
CA VAL A 168 6.71 16.29 18.66
C VAL A 168 6.39 17.65 18.03
N GLY A 169 6.88 17.88 16.82
CA GLY A 169 6.53 19.03 16.00
C GLY A 169 5.04 19.06 15.64
N GLU A 170 4.50 20.25 15.36
CA GLU A 170 3.07 20.44 15.06
C GLU A 170 2.60 19.57 13.87
N HIS A 171 3.37 19.55 12.79
CA HIS A 171 3.06 18.79 11.57
C HIS A 171 3.06 17.28 11.80
N PHE A 172 4.04 16.76 12.55
CA PHE A 172 4.11 15.34 12.87
C PHE A 172 3.04 14.93 13.89
N GLY A 173 2.79 15.76 14.91
CA GLY A 173 1.69 15.55 15.85
C GLY A 173 0.31 15.56 15.19
N ALA A 174 0.08 16.41 14.18
CA ALA A 174 -1.14 16.39 13.39
C ALA A 174 -1.27 15.11 12.53
N LEU A 175 -0.16 14.66 11.93
CA LEU A 175 -0.11 13.41 11.19
C LEU A 175 -0.46 12.20 12.08
N LEU A 176 0.16 12.07 13.26
CA LEU A 176 -0.11 10.97 14.20
C LEU A 176 -1.59 10.90 14.59
N LYS A 177 -2.21 12.05 14.89
CA LYS A 177 -3.65 12.17 15.18
C LYS A 177 -4.51 11.64 14.04
N GLU A 178 -4.21 12.05 12.83
CA GLU A 178 -5.00 11.67 11.66
C GLU A 178 -4.87 10.17 11.35
N LEU A 179 -3.67 9.62 11.46
CA LEU A 179 -3.43 8.17 11.34
C LEU A 179 -4.23 7.38 12.38
N LEU A 180 -4.25 7.83 13.64
CA LEU A 180 -5.01 7.17 14.71
C LEU A 180 -6.53 7.24 14.55
N LEU A 181 -7.04 8.32 13.96
CA LEU A 181 -8.46 8.46 13.63
C LEU A 181 -8.86 7.60 12.43
N THR A 182 -7.91 7.28 11.56
CA THR A 182 -8.13 6.47 10.35
C THR A 182 -8.04 4.97 10.64
N LEU A 183 -7.13 4.57 11.53
CA LEU A 183 -6.92 3.17 11.88
C LEU A 183 -8.04 2.64 12.79
N PRO A 184 -8.58 1.43 12.51
CA PRO A 184 -9.62 0.83 13.33
C PRO A 184 -9.16 0.56 14.75
N SER A 185 -10.09 0.70 15.70
CA SER A 185 -9.88 0.38 17.11
C SER A 185 -10.16 -1.10 17.40
N ALA A 186 -9.87 -1.56 18.62
CA ALA A 186 -10.22 -2.91 19.07
C ALA A 186 -11.73 -3.22 18.97
N VAL A 187 -12.59 -2.18 19.04
CA VAL A 187 -14.05 -2.33 18.88
C VAL A 187 -14.42 -2.64 17.42
N ASP A 188 -13.65 -2.13 16.47
CA ASP A 188 -13.86 -2.34 15.03
C ASP A 188 -13.30 -3.69 14.55
N LEU A 189 -12.41 -4.30 15.34
CA LEU A 189 -11.72 -5.57 15.07
C LEU A 189 -12.01 -6.65 16.14
N PRO A 190 -13.29 -7.02 16.36
CA PRO A 190 -13.63 -8.05 17.34
C PRO A 190 -13.05 -9.41 16.94
N VAL A 191 -12.08 -9.89 17.74
CA VAL A 191 -11.27 -11.09 17.47
C VAL A 191 -12.09 -12.31 17.07
N GLU A 192 -13.20 -12.58 17.75
CA GLU A 192 -14.02 -13.77 17.46
C GLU A 192 -14.72 -13.70 16.10
N GLU A 193 -15.10 -12.49 15.64
CA GLU A 193 -15.65 -12.31 14.30
C GLU A 193 -14.56 -12.48 13.24
N LEU A 194 -13.37 -11.93 13.49
CA LEU A 194 -12.24 -12.06 12.57
C LEU A 194 -11.81 -13.52 12.40
N ILE A 195 -11.86 -14.32 13.48
CA ILE A 195 -11.62 -15.77 13.40
C ILE A 195 -12.67 -16.45 12.51
N ALA A 196 -13.95 -16.10 12.67
CA ALA A 196 -15.03 -16.68 11.88
C ALA A 196 -14.93 -16.32 10.38
N GLU A 197 -14.44 -15.13 10.06
CA GLU A 197 -14.29 -14.63 8.68
C GLU A 197 -13.08 -15.19 7.94
N SER A 198 -12.02 -15.56 8.66
CA SER A 198 -10.71 -15.90 8.09
C SER A 198 -10.77 -17.14 7.17
N GLY A 199 -11.51 -18.19 7.53
CA GLY A 199 -11.42 -19.45 6.79
C GLY A 199 -9.95 -19.94 6.76
N PRO A 200 -9.35 -20.26 5.59
CA PRO A 200 -7.93 -20.63 5.51
C PRO A 200 -6.96 -19.42 5.46
N LEU A 201 -7.43 -18.21 5.14
CA LEU A 201 -6.63 -16.98 5.00
C LEU A 201 -7.04 -15.97 6.08
N ALA A 202 -6.43 -14.80 6.17
CA ALA A 202 -6.90 -13.79 7.12
C ALA A 202 -8.26 -13.21 6.72
N SER A 203 -9.02 -12.75 7.72
CA SER A 203 -10.19 -11.89 7.48
C SER A 203 -9.79 -10.70 6.60
N PRO A 204 -10.60 -10.33 5.59
CA PRO A 204 -10.38 -9.12 4.79
C PRO A 204 -10.20 -7.86 5.63
N ARG A 205 -10.92 -7.74 6.76
CA ARG A 205 -10.83 -6.57 7.66
C ARG A 205 -9.48 -6.50 8.38
N LEU A 206 -9.03 -7.64 8.91
CA LEU A 206 -7.73 -7.75 9.54
C LEU A 206 -6.62 -7.46 8.52
N TRP A 207 -6.77 -8.02 7.32
CA TRP A 207 -5.83 -7.82 6.23
C TRP A 207 -5.68 -6.37 5.79
N ASP A 208 -6.81 -5.68 5.57
CA ASP A 208 -6.85 -4.26 5.22
C ASP A 208 -6.14 -3.41 6.28
N THR A 209 -6.38 -3.71 7.56
CA THR A 209 -5.76 -2.98 8.68
C THR A 209 -4.24 -3.16 8.72
N GLU A 210 -3.75 -4.38 8.53
CA GLU A 210 -2.31 -4.65 8.55
C GLU A 210 -1.60 -3.97 7.36
N ARG A 211 -2.27 -3.88 6.22
CA ARG A 211 -1.77 -3.12 5.06
C ARG A 211 -1.76 -1.62 5.30
N ALA A 212 -2.77 -1.09 5.96
CA ALA A 212 -2.78 0.29 6.43
C ALA A 212 -1.57 0.57 7.37
N LEU A 213 -1.31 -0.33 8.33
CA LEU A 213 -0.13 -0.19 9.21
C LEU A 213 1.19 -0.28 8.45
N ARG A 214 1.26 -1.06 7.37
CA ARG A 214 2.45 -1.12 6.50
C ARG A 214 2.71 0.21 5.80
N LEU A 215 1.68 0.90 5.33
CA LEU A 215 1.80 2.25 4.76
C LEU A 215 2.28 3.25 5.81
N VAL A 216 1.74 3.18 7.03
CA VAL A 216 2.22 4.01 8.15
C VAL A 216 3.69 3.74 8.44
N GLN A 217 4.10 2.47 8.49
CA GLN A 217 5.50 2.10 8.71
C GLN A 217 6.42 2.69 7.64
N HIS A 218 6.00 2.68 6.37
CA HIS A 218 6.80 3.28 5.30
C HIS A 218 6.96 4.79 5.48
N LEU A 219 5.85 5.49 5.74
CA LEU A 219 5.86 6.92 5.98
C LEU A 219 6.76 7.27 7.17
N LEU A 220 6.65 6.55 8.28
CA LEU A 220 7.48 6.77 9.47
C LEU A 220 8.97 6.47 9.21
N ASN A 221 9.28 5.49 8.37
CA ASN A 221 10.67 5.22 7.96
C ASN A 221 11.25 6.36 7.11
N HIS A 222 10.45 7.02 6.28
CA HIS A 222 10.88 8.24 5.58
C HIS A 222 11.13 9.39 6.56
N VAL A 223 10.30 9.52 7.60
CA VAL A 223 10.49 10.53 8.65
C VAL A 223 11.74 10.26 9.50
N SER A 224 12.04 9.01 9.83
CA SER A 224 13.19 8.66 10.69
C SER A 224 14.56 8.86 10.03
N ILE A 225 14.64 8.74 8.70
CA ILE A 225 15.91 8.84 7.95
C ILE A 225 16.33 10.30 7.69
N ARG A 226 15.46 11.28 7.99
CA ARG A 226 15.68 12.71 7.72
C ARG A 226 16.33 13.45 8.89
#